data_AF-A0A2K3KVF4-F1
#
_entry.id   AF-A0A2K3KVF4-F1
#
_cell.length_a   1.000
_cell.length_b   1.000
_cell.length_c   1.000
_cell.angle_alpha   90.00
_cell.angle_beta   90.00
_cell.angle_gamma   90.00
#
_symmetry.space_group_name_H-M   'P 1'
#
loop_
_entity.id
_entity.type
_entity.pdbx_description
1 polymer ?
#
loop_
_entity_poly.entity_id
_entity_poly.type
_entity_poly.pdbx_seq_one_letter_code
_entity_poly.pdbx_strand_id
1 'polypeptide(L)'
;MDMGNEVKASFRRKHVSRMREIKVGIKRLDKLMSSLSNLQTALKLMINEVHTIGGVVLALGGSSLRPQNVYVLEFPCRIDVSNVGDDFARNKAAESLSRKAIRTLISKDAGSVTYP
;
A
#
# COMPACT_ATOMS: atom_id res chain seq x y z
N MET A 1 11.71 33.69 -41.21
CA MET A 1 12.29 32.54 -40.47
C MET A 1 11.86 32.66 -39.01
N ASP A 2 10.82 31.93 -38.59
CA ASP A 2 10.24 32.00 -37.21
C ASP A 2 10.43 30.68 -36.43
N MET A 3 11.43 29.90 -36.82
CA MET A 3 11.74 28.57 -36.25
C MET A 3 12.15 28.64 -34.77
N GLY A 4 12.65 29.80 -34.30
CA GLY A 4 13.13 29.95 -32.92
C GLY A 4 12.02 30.09 -31.86
N ASN A 5 10.83 30.53 -32.25
CA ASN A 5 9.72 30.76 -31.33
C ASN A 5 8.86 29.49 -31.16
N GLU A 6 8.70 28.73 -32.24
CA GLU A 6 7.96 27.46 -32.27
C GLU A 6 8.65 26.37 -31.43
N VAL A 7 9.98 26.30 -31.50
CA VAL A 7 10.80 25.41 -30.66
C VAL A 7 10.60 25.74 -29.17
N LYS A 8 10.61 27.02 -28.78
CA LYS A 8 10.37 27.46 -27.39
C LYS A 8 8.94 27.13 -26.91
N ALA A 9 7.93 27.26 -27.77
CA ALA A 9 6.55 26.91 -27.45
C ALA A 9 6.36 25.39 -27.25
N SER A 10 7.05 24.57 -28.06
CA SER A 10 7.01 23.11 -27.92
C SER A 10 7.63 22.62 -26.61
N PHE A 11 8.76 23.20 -26.19
CA PHE A 11 9.40 22.88 -24.90
C PHE A 11 8.50 23.24 -23.71
N ARG A 12 7.82 24.40 -23.77
CA ARG A 12 6.85 24.79 -22.73
C ARG A 12 5.68 23.82 -22.66
N ARG A 13 5.11 23.41 -23.79
CA ARG A 13 4.03 22.41 -23.84
C ARG A 13 4.47 21.06 -23.26
N LYS A 14 5.65 20.56 -23.64
CA LYS A 14 6.22 19.30 -23.11
C LYS A 14 6.43 19.37 -21.59
N HIS A 15 6.96 20.48 -21.10
CA HIS A 15 7.15 20.69 -19.66
C HIS A 15 5.83 20.75 -18.90
N VAL A 16 4.83 21.46 -19.41
CA VAL A 16 3.49 21.56 -18.79
C VAL A 16 2.78 20.19 -18.79
N SER A 17 2.89 19.41 -19.87
CA SER A 17 2.34 18.03 -19.90
C SER A 17 2.96 17.17 -18.81
N ARG A 18 4.30 17.18 -18.72
CA ARG A 18 5.03 16.43 -17.69
C ARG A 18 4.62 16.87 -16.28
N MET A 19 4.49 18.18 -16.04
CA MET A 19 4.06 18.70 -14.75
C MET A 19 2.62 18.25 -14.41
N ARG A 20 1.73 18.21 -15.41
CA ARG A 20 0.37 17.70 -15.24
C ARG A 20 0.36 16.22 -14.89
N GLU A 21 1.16 15.39 -15.58
CA GLU A 21 1.29 13.97 -15.30
C GLU A 21 1.78 13.71 -13.87
N ILE A 22 2.83 14.42 -13.44
CA ILE A 22 3.35 14.35 -12.07
C ILE A 22 2.25 14.75 -11.07
N LYS A 23 1.54 15.86 -11.30
CA LYS A 23 0.46 16.32 -10.42
C LYS A 23 -0.67 15.31 -10.30
N VAL A 24 -1.06 14.67 -11.42
CA VAL A 24 -2.07 13.61 -11.42
C VAL A 24 -1.55 12.37 -10.68
N GLY A 25 -0.29 12.01 -10.86
CA GLY A 25 0.36 10.91 -10.13
C GLY A 25 0.34 11.12 -8.62
N ILE A 26 0.74 12.30 -8.15
CA ILE A 26 0.69 12.67 -6.72
C ILE A 26 -0.73 12.56 -6.20
N LYS A 27 -1.72 13.14 -6.89
CA LYS A 27 -3.13 13.05 -6.47
C LYS A 27 -3.65 11.60 -6.41
N ARG A 28 -3.20 10.73 -7.32
CA ARG A 28 -3.57 9.31 -7.30
C ARG A 28 -2.96 8.60 -6.09
N LEU A 29 -1.70 8.89 -5.78
CA LEU A 29 -1.01 8.35 -4.61
C LEU A 29 -1.67 8.83 -3.31
N ASP A 30 -2.02 10.11 -3.20
CA ASP A 30 -2.70 10.66 -2.02
C ASP A 30 -4.05 9.97 -1.76
N LYS A 31 -4.82 9.71 -2.83
CA LYS A 31 -6.07 8.95 -2.73
C LYS A 31 -5.82 7.53 -2.25
N LEU A 32 -4.80 6.85 -2.78
CA LEU A 32 -4.42 5.50 -2.34
C LEU A 32 -4.06 5.49 -0.86
N MET A 33 -3.24 6.45 -0.40
CA MET A 33 -2.84 6.55 1.00
C MET A 33 -4.03 6.81 1.92
N SER A 34 -4.99 7.61 1.47
CA SER A 34 -6.24 7.87 2.20
C SER A 34 -7.09 6.60 2.31
N SER A 35 -7.24 5.84 1.21
CA SER A 35 -7.92 4.54 1.22
C SER A 35 -7.21 3.52 2.13
N LEU A 36 -5.88 3.50 2.13
CA LEU A 36 -5.09 2.61 2.99
C LEU A 36 -5.26 2.95 4.47
N SER A 37 -5.30 4.24 4.81
CA SER A 37 -5.56 4.70 6.19
C SER A 37 -6.95 4.28 6.68
N ASN A 38 -7.96 4.40 5.81
CA ASN A 38 -9.32 3.94 6.11
C ASN A 38 -9.37 2.42 6.29
N LEU A 39 -8.69 1.66 5.42
CA LEU A 39 -8.56 0.20 5.54
C LEU A 39 -7.87 -0.18 6.86
N GLN A 40 -6.79 0.49 7.24
CA GLN A 40 -6.11 0.25 8.51
C GLN A 40 -7.05 0.47 9.70
N THR A 41 -7.85 1.54 9.66
CA THR A 41 -8.86 1.81 10.69
C THR A 41 -9.91 0.70 10.75
N ALA A 42 -10.43 0.27 9.61
CA ALA A 42 -11.41 -0.82 9.54
C ALA A 42 -10.84 -2.14 10.06
N LEU A 43 -9.59 -2.48 9.73
CA LEU A 43 -8.92 -3.68 10.23
C LEU A 43 -8.72 -3.63 11.75
N LYS A 44 -8.37 -2.47 12.32
CA LYS A 44 -8.27 -2.31 13.78
C LYS A 44 -9.60 -2.59 14.47
N LEU A 45 -10.70 -2.02 13.94
CA LEU A 45 -12.04 -2.28 14.47
C LEU A 45 -12.39 -3.77 14.38
N MET A 46 -12.16 -4.39 13.22
CA MET A 46 -12.45 -5.80 13.00
C MET A 46 -11.64 -6.72 13.93
N ILE A 47 -10.37 -6.43 14.16
CA ILE A 47 -9.52 -7.23 15.06
C ILE A 47 -9.96 -7.10 16.52
N ASN A 48 -10.38 -5.90 16.93
CA ASN A 48 -10.90 -5.65 18.28
C ASN A 48 -12.25 -6.33 18.54
N GLU A 49 -13.08 -6.50 17.50
CA GLU A 49 -14.40 -7.13 17.63
C GLU A 49 -14.34 -8.65 17.41
N VAL A 50 -13.50 -9.12 16.47
CA VAL A 50 -13.42 -10.52 16.03
C VAL A 50 -12.09 -11.13 16.43
N HIS A 51 -12.06 -11.79 17.58
CA HIS A 51 -10.87 -12.41 18.16
C HIS A 51 -10.45 -13.73 17.49
N THR A 52 -11.13 -14.15 16.42
CA THR A 52 -10.96 -15.45 15.76
C THR A 52 -10.45 -15.35 14.32
N ILE A 53 -9.93 -14.19 13.91
CA ILE A 53 -9.39 -14.00 12.55
C ILE A 53 -8.19 -14.92 12.33
N GLY A 54 -8.36 -15.94 11.47
CA GLY A 54 -7.28 -16.87 11.11
C GLY A 54 -6.30 -16.33 10.06
N GLY A 55 -6.64 -15.23 9.40
CA GLY A 55 -5.79 -14.61 8.38
C GLY A 55 -6.49 -13.51 7.59
N VAL A 56 -5.72 -12.81 6.76
CA VAL A 56 -6.19 -11.74 5.86
C VAL A 56 -5.67 -12.03 4.45
N VAL A 57 -6.55 -11.86 3.46
CA VAL A 57 -6.21 -11.99 2.04
C VAL A 57 -6.33 -10.64 1.35
N LEU A 58 -5.26 -10.20 0.70
CA LEU A 58 -5.23 -9.01 -0.15
C LEU A 58 -5.15 -9.43 -1.62
N ALA A 59 -6.23 -9.19 -2.35
CA ALA A 59 -6.34 -9.45 -3.78
C ALA A 59 -6.18 -8.14 -4.58
N LEU A 60 -5.21 -8.09 -5.50
CA LEU A 60 -4.88 -6.91 -6.31
C LEU A 60 -5.00 -7.19 -7.82
N GLY A 61 -5.47 -6.18 -8.55
CA GLY A 61 -5.64 -6.22 -10.01
C GLY A 61 -6.85 -7.02 -10.46
N GLY A 62 -7.21 -6.90 -11.75
CA GLY A 62 -8.33 -7.63 -12.34
C GLY A 62 -9.68 -7.34 -11.65
N SER A 63 -10.41 -8.41 -11.30
CA SER A 63 -11.69 -8.35 -10.59
C SER A 63 -11.66 -9.23 -9.34
N SER A 64 -12.61 -9.06 -8.42
CA SER A 64 -12.68 -9.89 -7.21
C SER A 64 -12.79 -11.40 -7.50
N LEU A 65 -13.33 -11.79 -8.66
CA LEU A 65 -13.43 -13.18 -9.09
C LEU A 65 -12.16 -13.68 -9.81
N ARG A 66 -11.33 -12.75 -10.32
CA ARG A 66 -10.12 -13.04 -11.09
C ARG A 66 -9.03 -12.03 -10.73
N PRO A 67 -8.48 -12.11 -9.51
CA PRO A 67 -7.40 -11.22 -9.10
C PRO A 67 -6.12 -11.57 -9.84
N GLN A 68 -5.29 -10.57 -10.11
CA GLN A 68 -4.00 -10.78 -10.77
C GLN A 68 -2.94 -11.22 -9.76
N ASN A 69 -2.96 -10.63 -8.57
CA ASN A 69 -2.03 -10.93 -7.49
C ASN A 69 -2.81 -11.17 -6.20
N VAL A 70 -2.43 -12.20 -5.45
CA VAL A 70 -3.05 -12.54 -4.16
C VAL A 70 -1.96 -12.66 -3.12
N TYR A 71 -2.10 -11.92 -2.03
CA TYR A 71 -1.21 -11.94 -0.88
C TYR A 71 -1.98 -12.42 0.33
N VAL A 72 -1.45 -13.43 1.01
CA VAL A 72 -2.09 -14.04 2.18
C VAL A 72 -1.22 -13.80 3.40
N LEU A 73 -1.84 -13.35 4.48
CA LEU A 73 -1.22 -13.28 5.80
C LEU A 73 -2.00 -14.19 6.75
N GLU A 74 -1.38 -15.25 7.23
CA GLU A 74 -2.00 -16.22 8.13
C GLU A 74 -1.60 -15.95 9.58
N PHE A 75 -2.56 -16.14 10.49
CA PHE A 75 -2.37 -16.04 11.93
C PHE A 75 -2.62 -17.41 12.57
N PRO A 76 -1.65 -18.34 12.49
CA PRO A 76 -1.83 -19.72 12.94
C PRO A 76 -1.97 -19.86 14.46
N CYS A 77 -1.64 -18.83 15.25
CA CYS A 77 -1.68 -18.85 16.70
C CYS A 77 -2.84 -18.00 17.23
N ARG A 78 -3.79 -18.62 17.94
CA ARG A 78 -4.74 -17.91 18.80
C ARG A 78 -3.97 -17.42 20.01
N ILE A 79 -3.51 -16.18 19.98
CA ILE A 79 -3.04 -15.52 21.19
C ILE A 79 -4.31 -15.01 21.86
N ASP A 80 -4.66 -15.58 23.02
CA ASP A 80 -5.59 -14.96 23.95
C ASP A 80 -4.95 -13.65 24.41
N VAL A 81 -5.13 -12.60 23.63
CA VAL A 81 -4.73 -11.26 24.02
C VAL A 81 -5.69 -10.87 25.13
N SER A 82 -5.20 -10.91 26.36
CA SER A 82 -5.86 -10.32 27.53
C SER A 82 -6.38 -8.94 27.14
N ASN A 83 -7.64 -8.64 27.47
CA ASN A 83 -8.34 -7.36 27.29
C ASN A 83 -7.68 -6.19 28.06
N VAL A 84 -6.36 -6.04 27.96
CA VAL A 84 -5.65 -4.82 28.35
C VAL A 84 -5.78 -3.91 27.14
N GLY A 85 -6.43 -2.77 27.32
CA GLY A 85 -6.70 -1.79 26.27
C GLY A 85 -5.46 -1.54 25.43
N ASP A 86 -5.39 -2.21 24.29
CA ASP A 86 -4.17 -2.26 23.48
C ASP A 86 -4.23 -1.05 22.56
N ASP A 87 -3.59 0.02 23.02
CA ASP A 87 -3.22 1.11 22.15
C ASP A 87 -2.30 0.52 21.08
N PHE A 88 -2.84 0.30 19.87
CA PHE A 88 -2.08 0.13 18.61
C PHE A 88 -1.13 1.32 18.31
N ALA A 89 -0.88 2.19 19.29
CA ALA A 89 0.21 3.14 19.32
C ALA A 89 1.53 2.44 19.00
N ARG A 90 2.49 3.21 18.49
CA ARG A 90 3.80 2.74 18.01
C ARG A 90 4.62 2.12 19.16
N ASN A 91 4.29 0.89 19.53
CA ASN A 91 5.04 0.12 20.51
C ASN A 91 6.29 -0.42 19.82
N LYS A 92 7.43 -0.36 20.53
CA LYS A 92 8.72 -0.90 20.10
C LYS A 92 8.61 -2.37 19.66
N ALA A 93 7.73 -3.14 20.31
CA ALA A 93 7.45 -4.52 19.92
C ALA A 93 6.84 -4.61 18.51
N ALA A 94 5.77 -3.87 18.24
CA ALA A 94 5.10 -3.83 16.93
C ALA A 94 6.04 -3.32 15.82
N GLU A 95 6.87 -2.31 16.10
CA GLU A 95 7.85 -1.82 15.14
C GLU A 95 8.94 -2.87 14.85
N SER A 96 9.46 -3.53 15.88
CA SER A 96 10.47 -4.59 15.70
C SER A 96 9.93 -5.77 14.90
N LEU A 97 8.68 -6.17 15.16
CA LEU A 97 7.99 -7.23 14.45
C LEU A 97 7.75 -6.84 12.99
N SER A 98 7.30 -5.61 12.73
CA SER A 98 7.10 -5.08 11.38
C SER A 98 8.41 -5.11 10.58
N ARG A 99 9.51 -4.63 11.17
CA ARG A 99 10.84 -4.66 10.54
C ARG A 99 11.35 -6.07 10.30
N LYS A 100 11.03 -7.02 11.19
CA LYS A 100 11.39 -8.44 11.02
C LYS A 100 10.59 -9.07 9.88
N ALA A 101 9.28 -8.86 9.84
CA ALA A 101 8.42 -9.33 8.76
C ALA A 101 8.88 -8.81 7.39
N ILE A 102 9.13 -7.49 7.27
CA ILE A 102 9.63 -6.88 6.03
C ILE A 102 10.98 -7.48 5.63
N ARG A 103 11.93 -7.62 6.55
CA ARG A 103 13.25 -8.23 6.25
C ARG A 103 13.13 -9.67 5.79
N THR A 104 12.23 -10.45 6.39
CA THR A 104 11.96 -11.82 5.95
C THR A 104 11.35 -11.85 4.55
N LEU A 105 10.42 -10.95 4.23
CA LEU A 105 9.84 -10.86 2.89
C LEU A 105 10.92 -10.52 1.85
N ILE A 106 11.78 -9.56 2.15
CA ILE A 106 12.91 -9.18 1.27
C ILE A 106 13.89 -10.35 1.11
N SER A 107 14.25 -11.05 2.17
CA SER A 107 15.17 -12.19 2.08
C SER A 107 14.58 -13.40 1.34
N LYS A 108 13.25 -13.45 1.21
CA LYS A 108 12.53 -14.41 0.37
C LYS A 108 12.26 -13.90 -1.04
N ASP A 109 12.87 -12.78 -1.42
CA ASP A 109 12.75 -12.17 -2.75
C ASP A 109 11.29 -11.81 -3.11
N ALA A 110 10.47 -11.49 -2.10
CA ALA A 110 9.08 -11.13 -2.31
C ALA A 110 8.98 -9.81 -3.11
N GLY A 111 8.23 -9.84 -4.21
CA GLY A 111 8.02 -8.67 -5.08
C GLY A 111 9.08 -8.48 -6.17
N SER A 112 9.99 -9.44 -6.39
CA SER A 112 10.98 -9.40 -7.48
C SER A 112 10.37 -9.62 -8.88
N VAL A 113 9.11 -10.03 -8.95
CA VAL A 113 8.38 -10.22 -10.20
C VAL A 113 8.30 -8.89 -10.96
N THR A 114 8.83 -8.89 -12.18
CA THR A 114 8.72 -7.77 -13.10
C THR A 114 7.37 -7.84 -13.78
N TYR A 115 6.53 -6.83 -13.57
CA TYR A 115 5.27 -6.70 -14.30
C TYR A 115 5.55 -6.09 -15.69
N PRO A 116 4.96 -6.63 -16.77
CA PRO A 116 5.07 -6.07 -18.11
C PRO A 116 4.39 -4.69 -18.24
#